data_AF-A0A9D4AYK3-F1
#
_entry.id   AF-A0A9D4AYK3-F1
#
_cell.length_a   1.000
_cell.length_b   1.000
_cell.length_c   1.000
_cell.angle_alpha   90.00
_cell.angle_beta   90.00
_cell.angle_gamma   90.00
#
_symmetry.space_group_name_H-M   'P 1'
#
loop_
_entity.id
_entity.type
_entity.pdbx_description
1 polymer ?
#
loop_
_entity_poly.entity_id
_entity_poly.type
_entity_poly.pdbx_seq_one_letter_code
_entity_poly.pdbx_strand_id
1 'polypeptide(L)'
;MKGGFTITGKLLNGKPVFRKVHAREHPIPSTVISIQEENEEKQPLTSKEEEERRIAEMGRPVLGEHTKLEVIIEESYEFKNTVDKLIKKTNLALVVGTNSWREQFIEAITVSAGEDDDDDECGEEKLPSCFDYVMHFLTVFWKVLFAFVPPTDYWNGWACFVVSILMIGLLTAFIGDLASHFGCTIGLKDSVTAVVFVALGTSVPDTFASKVAATQDQYADASIGNVTGSNAVNVFLGIGVAWSIAAIYHAANGEVFYVSPGTLAFSVTLFTIFAFISVGVLLYRRRPEIGGELGGPRTAKLLTTSLFVLLWLLYILFSSLEAYCHIKGF
;
A
#
# COMPACT_ATOMS: atom_id res chain seq x y z
N MET A 1 -12.54 9.51 -36.55
CA MET A 1 -12.75 10.96 -36.30
C MET A 1 -14.22 11.22 -36.03
N LYS A 2 -14.49 12.19 -35.14
CA LYS A 2 -15.78 12.64 -34.55
C LYS A 2 -16.21 11.88 -33.29
N GLY A 3 -15.47 12.13 -32.20
CA GLY A 3 -16.02 11.96 -30.85
C GLY A 3 -17.11 13.00 -30.64
N GLY A 4 -18.35 12.53 -30.46
CA GLY A 4 -19.50 13.38 -30.19
C GLY A 4 -19.53 13.77 -28.72
N PHE A 5 -19.31 15.04 -28.42
CA PHE A 5 -19.63 15.60 -27.11
C PHE A 5 -21.15 15.80 -27.05
N THR A 6 -21.80 15.15 -26.09
CA THR A 6 -23.23 15.34 -25.81
C THR A 6 -23.36 16.45 -24.79
N ILE A 7 -24.07 17.54 -25.15
CA ILE A 7 -24.36 18.64 -24.23
C ILE A 7 -25.37 18.15 -23.19
N THR A 8 -24.93 17.91 -21.94
CA THR A 8 -25.78 17.51 -20.81
C THR A 8 -26.06 18.68 -19.87
N GLY A 9 -26.51 19.81 -20.40
CA GLY A 9 -26.87 21.00 -19.60
C GLY A 9 -28.32 21.41 -19.82
N LYS A 10 -29.17 21.29 -18.80
CA LYS A 10 -30.51 21.92 -18.79
C LYS A 10 -30.35 23.43 -18.74
N LEU A 11 -30.91 24.14 -19.72
CA LEU A 11 -31.07 25.60 -19.66
C LEU A 11 -32.07 25.93 -18.54
N LEU A 12 -31.58 26.35 -17.37
CA LEU A 12 -32.43 26.82 -16.27
C LEU A 12 -32.66 28.33 -16.44
N ASN A 13 -33.79 28.70 -17.03
CA ASN A 13 -34.24 30.10 -17.07
C ASN A 13 -34.52 30.57 -15.64
N GLY A 14 -33.74 31.54 -15.15
CA GLY A 14 -33.97 32.17 -13.84
C GLY A 14 -35.33 32.87 -13.79
N LYS A 15 -36.01 32.81 -12.65
CA LYS A 15 -37.28 33.54 -12.43
C LYS A 15 -36.97 35.04 -12.27
N PRO A 16 -37.75 35.93 -12.90
CA PRO A 16 -37.58 37.37 -12.71
C PRO A 16 -37.90 37.77 -11.26
N VAL A 17 -37.05 38.59 -10.66
CA VAL A 17 -37.23 39.16 -9.33
C VAL A 17 -37.71 40.60 -9.50
N PHE A 18 -38.91 40.91 -9.00
CA PHE A 18 -39.47 42.27 -9.05
C PHE A 18 -39.16 43.02 -7.76
N ARG A 19 -38.61 44.23 -7.88
CA ARG A 19 -38.39 45.15 -6.75
C ARG A 19 -39.63 46.02 -6.57
N LYS A 20 -40.27 45.97 -5.40
CA LYS A 20 -41.44 46.81 -5.09
C LYS A 20 -41.00 48.25 -4.85
N VAL A 21 -41.36 49.17 -5.74
CA VAL A 21 -41.14 50.62 -5.56
C VAL A 21 -42.26 51.16 -4.67
N HIS A 22 -41.91 51.82 -3.56
CA HIS A 22 -42.84 52.47 -2.64
C HIS A 22 -43.51 53.67 -3.34
N ALA A 23 -44.68 53.47 -3.97
CA ALA A 23 -45.75 54.48 -4.19
C ALA A 23 -46.75 54.09 -5.31
N ARG A 24 -47.43 52.94 -5.23
CA ARG A 24 -48.64 52.68 -6.04
C ARG A 24 -49.64 51.82 -5.27
N GLU A 25 -50.79 52.41 -4.91
CA GLU A 25 -51.89 51.68 -4.25
C GLU A 25 -52.81 50.95 -5.24
N HIS A 26 -52.83 51.30 -6.54
CA HIS A 26 -53.62 50.59 -7.56
C HIS A 26 -52.81 50.32 -8.84
N PRO A 27 -52.66 49.05 -9.29
CA PRO A 27 -52.04 48.73 -10.57
C PRO A 27 -53.05 48.83 -11.72
N ILE A 28 -52.67 49.53 -12.80
CA ILE A 28 -53.40 49.51 -14.08
C ILE A 28 -52.98 48.22 -14.83
N PRO A 29 -53.90 47.49 -15.50
CA PRO A 29 -53.54 46.31 -16.28
C PRO A 29 -52.54 46.70 -17.39
N SER A 30 -51.39 46.02 -17.43
CA SER A 30 -50.37 46.26 -18.44
C SER A 30 -50.81 45.69 -19.78
N THR A 31 -51.21 46.55 -20.72
CA THR A 31 -51.30 46.20 -22.14
C THR A 31 -49.91 45.85 -22.64
N VAL A 32 -49.75 44.64 -23.17
CA VAL A 32 -48.53 44.20 -23.84
C VAL A 32 -48.39 45.02 -25.11
N ILE A 33 -47.43 45.94 -25.15
CA ILE A 33 -47.06 46.64 -26.38
C ILE A 33 -45.95 45.84 -27.05
N SER A 34 -46.30 45.12 -28.12
CA SER A 34 -45.32 44.56 -29.04
C SER A 34 -44.64 45.71 -29.79
N ILE A 35 -43.30 45.73 -29.74
CA ILE A 35 -42.49 46.70 -30.45
C ILE A 35 -42.56 46.36 -31.94
N GLN A 36 -43.36 47.12 -32.69
CA GLN A 36 -43.14 47.36 -34.10
C GLN A 36 -42.85 48.86 -34.24
N GLU A 37 -41.67 49.17 -34.76
CA GLU A 37 -41.26 50.53 -35.12
C GLU A 37 -42.28 51.12 -36.10
N GLU A 38 -42.77 52.33 -35.83
CA GLU A 38 -43.10 53.28 -36.89
C GLU A 38 -43.22 54.72 -36.34
N ASN A 39 -42.72 55.64 -37.16
CA ASN A 39 -42.61 57.09 -36.99
C ASN A 39 -43.81 57.78 -36.33
N GLU A 40 -43.59 58.50 -35.22
CA GLU A 40 -44.42 59.65 -34.85
C GLU A 40 -43.56 60.80 -34.27
N GLU A 41 -43.82 62.01 -34.77
CA GLU A 41 -43.13 63.26 -34.45
C GLU A 41 -43.20 63.58 -32.95
N LYS A 42 -42.05 63.82 -32.31
CA LYS A 42 -41.97 64.16 -30.89
C LYS A 42 -42.37 65.63 -30.66
N GLN A 43 -43.55 65.86 -30.08
CA GLN A 43 -43.89 67.14 -29.44
C GLN A 43 -43.04 67.35 -28.16
N PRO A 44 -42.69 68.60 -27.80
CA PRO A 44 -41.90 68.88 -26.60
C PRO A 44 -42.75 68.58 -25.34
N LEU A 45 -42.31 67.59 -24.57
CA LEU A 45 -42.95 67.17 -23.32
C LEU A 45 -42.74 68.20 -22.21
N THR A 46 -43.73 68.36 -21.34
CA THR A 46 -43.60 69.22 -20.15
C THR A 46 -42.67 68.58 -19.11
N SER A 47 -42.01 69.38 -18.27
CA SER A 47 -41.01 68.89 -17.28
C SER A 47 -41.54 67.79 -16.36
N LYS A 48 -42.85 67.81 -16.09
CA LYS A 48 -43.55 66.83 -15.27
C LYS A 48 -43.74 65.49 -15.99
N GLU A 49 -44.01 65.50 -17.29
CA GLU A 49 -44.14 64.29 -18.10
C GLU A 49 -42.79 63.63 -18.37
N GLU A 50 -41.70 64.40 -18.49
CA GLU A 50 -40.34 63.86 -18.52
C GLU A 50 -39.93 63.18 -17.22
N GLU A 51 -40.34 63.74 -16.08
CA GLU A 51 -40.07 63.15 -14.77
C GLU A 51 -40.88 61.86 -14.56
N GLU A 52 -42.16 61.85 -14.95
CA GLU A 52 -42.99 60.65 -14.96
C GLU A 52 -42.45 59.57 -15.91
N ARG A 53 -41.91 59.96 -17.07
CA ARG A 53 -41.26 59.03 -18.01
C ARG A 53 -39.95 58.46 -17.46
N ARG A 54 -39.13 59.27 -16.78
CA ARG A 54 -37.92 58.81 -16.08
C ARG A 54 -38.25 57.83 -14.95
N ILE A 55 -39.31 58.10 -14.19
CA ILE A 55 -39.79 57.19 -13.14
C ILE A 55 -40.32 55.88 -13.75
N ALA A 56 -41.00 55.93 -14.89
CA ALA A 56 -41.46 54.75 -15.62
C ALA A 56 -40.30 53.91 -16.19
N GLU A 57 -39.22 54.55 -16.63
CA GLU A 57 -38.01 53.85 -17.11
C GLU A 57 -37.22 53.18 -15.96
N MET A 58 -37.18 53.80 -14.78
CA MET A 58 -36.57 53.20 -13.57
C MET A 58 -37.33 51.95 -13.06
N GLY A 59 -38.57 51.76 -13.47
CA GLY A 59 -39.38 50.58 -13.13
C GLY A 59 -39.26 49.42 -14.11
N ARG A 60 -38.46 49.55 -15.18
CA ARG A 60 -38.28 48.46 -16.16
C ARG A 60 -37.51 47.30 -15.52
N PRO A 61 -37.89 46.04 -15.81
CA PRO A 61 -37.14 44.88 -15.34
C PRO A 61 -35.73 44.90 -15.95
N VAL A 62 -34.73 45.05 -15.09
CA VAL A 62 -33.31 44.96 -15.47
C VAL A 62 -32.82 43.57 -15.07
N LEU A 63 -32.01 42.96 -15.93
CA LEU A 63 -31.35 41.71 -15.57
C LEU A 63 -30.38 41.96 -14.41
N GLY A 64 -30.29 41.02 -13.47
CA GLY A 64 -29.34 41.11 -12.34
C GLY A 64 -27.89 41.15 -12.80
N GLU A 65 -26.96 41.50 -11.90
CA GLU A 65 -25.54 41.74 -12.19
C GLU A 65 -24.83 40.58 -12.92
N HIS A 66 -25.32 39.35 -12.78
CA HIS A 66 -24.80 38.18 -13.47
C HIS A 66 -25.85 37.60 -14.43
N THR A 67 -25.76 37.99 -15.70
CA THR A 67 -26.66 37.56 -16.78
C THR A 67 -26.20 36.31 -17.53
N LYS A 68 -24.93 35.93 -17.36
CA LYS A 68 -24.29 34.88 -18.14
C LYS A 68 -23.39 34.06 -17.22
N LEU A 69 -23.65 32.76 -17.16
CA LEU A 69 -22.79 31.78 -16.49
C LEU A 69 -22.10 30.96 -17.60
N GLU A 70 -20.78 31.00 -17.65
CA GLU A 70 -19.97 30.17 -18.53
C GLU A 70 -19.36 29.05 -17.68
N VAL A 71 -19.71 27.81 -18.00
CA VAL A 71 -19.16 26.62 -17.33
C VAL A 71 -18.10 26.04 -18.26
N ILE A 72 -16.84 26.22 -17.89
CA ILE A 72 -15.70 25.63 -18.59
C ILE A 72 -15.43 24.27 -17.94
N ILE A 73 -15.69 23.19 -18.67
CA ILE A 73 -15.33 21.83 -18.24
C ILE A 73 -13.91 21.58 -18.73
N GLU A 74 -12.93 21.72 -17.86
CA GLU A 74 -11.56 21.26 -18.12
C GLU A 74 -11.44 19.78 -17.77
N GLU A 75 -10.87 18.99 -18.70
CA GLU A 75 -10.45 17.63 -18.41
C GLU A 75 -9.31 17.70 -17.39
N SER A 76 -9.53 17.20 -16.16
CA SER A 76 -8.47 17.09 -15.17
C SER A 76 -7.46 16.03 -15.65
N TYR A 77 -6.31 16.48 -16.12
CA TYR A 77 -5.20 15.60 -16.50
C TYR A 77 -4.73 14.74 -15.31
N GLU A 78 -4.84 15.22 -14.06
CA GLU A 78 -4.57 14.43 -12.85
C GLU A 78 -5.57 13.27 -12.69
N PHE A 79 -6.86 13.53 -12.91
CA PHE A 79 -7.88 12.47 -12.83
C PHE A 79 -7.72 11.45 -13.96
N LYS A 80 -7.43 11.90 -15.18
CA LYS A 80 -7.13 11.03 -16.32
C LYS A 80 -5.93 10.14 -16.04
N ASN A 81 -4.82 10.72 -15.55
CA ASN A 81 -3.65 9.96 -15.15
C ASN A 81 -3.96 8.94 -14.04
N THR A 82 -4.82 9.30 -13.08
CA THR A 82 -5.25 8.38 -12.02
C THR A 82 -6.07 7.21 -12.58
N VAL A 83 -6.99 7.49 -13.50
CA VAL A 83 -7.80 6.48 -14.19
C VAL A 83 -6.93 5.58 -15.07
N ASP A 84 -5.99 6.15 -15.82
CA ASP A 84 -5.05 5.39 -16.66
C ASP A 84 -4.14 4.50 -15.80
N LYS A 85 -3.65 5.00 -14.65
CA LYS A 85 -2.93 4.19 -13.66
C LYS A 85 -3.81 3.06 -13.11
N LEU A 86 -5.10 3.30 -12.85
CA LEU A 86 -6.05 2.30 -12.38
C LEU A 86 -6.33 1.21 -13.42
N ILE A 87 -6.54 1.59 -14.67
CA ILE A 87 -6.77 0.66 -15.79
C ILE A 87 -5.51 -0.15 -16.04
N LYS A 88 -4.32 0.47 -16.02
CA LYS A 88 -3.04 -0.23 -16.18
C LYS A 88 -2.82 -1.24 -15.05
N LYS A 89 -3.07 -0.86 -13.79
CA LYS A 89 -3.01 -1.78 -12.63
C LYS A 89 -4.03 -2.91 -12.72
N THR A 90 -5.25 -2.63 -13.20
CA THR A 90 -6.31 -3.64 -13.34
C THR A 90 -5.98 -4.63 -14.46
N ASN A 91 -5.50 -4.15 -15.61
CA ASN A 91 -5.06 -5.00 -16.72
C ASN A 91 -3.81 -5.80 -16.35
N LEU A 92 -2.88 -5.22 -15.59
CA LEU A 92 -1.71 -5.93 -15.06
C LEU A 92 -2.15 -7.03 -14.08
N ALA A 93 -3.08 -6.75 -13.16
CA ALA A 93 -3.63 -7.76 -12.26
C ALA A 93 -4.38 -8.89 -12.99
N LEU A 94 -4.99 -8.59 -14.14
CA LEU A 94 -5.63 -9.57 -15.02
C LEU A 94 -4.60 -10.44 -15.77
N VAL A 95 -3.48 -9.85 -16.17
CA VAL A 95 -2.34 -10.54 -16.82
C VAL A 95 -1.52 -11.38 -15.84
N VAL A 96 -1.42 -10.96 -14.57
CA VAL A 96 -0.78 -11.73 -13.49
C VAL A 96 -1.46 -13.10 -13.26
N GLY A 97 -2.72 -13.26 -13.66
CA GLY A 97 -3.38 -14.57 -13.69
C GLY A 97 -2.90 -15.46 -14.83
N THR A 98 -2.76 -14.90 -16.04
CA THR A 98 -2.77 -15.67 -17.29
C THR A 98 -1.42 -16.05 -17.89
N ASN A 99 -0.39 -16.27 -17.06
CA ASN A 99 0.90 -16.72 -17.59
C ASN A 99 0.86 -18.24 -17.83
N SER A 100 1.03 -18.65 -19.08
CA SER A 100 1.26 -20.06 -19.40
C SER A 100 2.54 -20.54 -18.70
N TRP A 101 2.59 -21.81 -18.30
CA TRP A 101 3.76 -22.34 -17.58
C TRP A 101 5.06 -22.16 -18.40
N ARG A 102 4.96 -22.19 -19.73
CA ARG A 102 6.04 -21.88 -20.66
C ARG A 102 6.53 -20.43 -20.52
N GLU A 103 5.63 -19.47 -20.37
CA GLU A 103 5.99 -18.06 -20.21
C GLU A 103 6.73 -17.81 -18.90
N GLN A 104 6.36 -18.47 -17.79
CA GLN A 104 7.11 -18.39 -16.54
C GLN A 104 8.57 -18.85 -16.68
N PHE A 105 8.79 -19.95 -17.42
CA PHE A 105 10.14 -20.42 -17.70
C PHE A 105 10.91 -19.47 -18.61
N ILE A 106 10.25 -18.88 -19.61
CA ILE A 106 10.87 -17.88 -20.50
C ILE A 106 11.25 -16.64 -19.68
N GLU A 107 10.33 -16.13 -18.86
CA GLU A 107 10.56 -14.98 -18.00
C GLU A 107 11.70 -15.23 -17.00
N ALA A 108 11.79 -16.44 -16.45
CA ALA A 108 12.85 -16.83 -15.53
C ALA A 108 14.24 -16.79 -16.16
N ILE A 109 14.36 -17.09 -17.47
CA ILE A 109 15.64 -17.11 -18.21
C ILE A 109 15.92 -15.81 -18.97
N THR A 110 14.94 -14.91 -19.09
CA THR A 110 15.12 -13.60 -19.72
C THR A 110 15.55 -12.54 -18.71
N VAL A 111 16.43 -11.65 -19.15
CA VAL A 111 16.84 -10.48 -18.35
C VAL A 111 15.84 -9.36 -18.61
N SER A 112 14.94 -9.13 -17.66
CA SER A 112 14.12 -7.91 -17.63
C SER A 112 14.92 -6.81 -16.95
N ALA A 113 14.89 -5.59 -17.47
CA ALA A 113 15.43 -4.43 -16.76
C ALA A 113 14.66 -4.25 -15.45
N GLY A 114 15.37 -3.94 -14.36
CA GLY A 114 14.74 -3.74 -13.06
C GLY A 114 13.69 -2.64 -13.15
N GLU A 115 12.46 -2.92 -12.72
CA GLU A 115 11.50 -1.88 -12.36
C GLU A 115 12.02 -1.23 -11.08
N ASP A 116 12.90 -0.24 -11.21
CA ASP A 116 13.17 0.68 -10.11
C ASP A 116 11.87 1.46 -9.86
N ASP A 117 11.18 1.13 -8.76
CA ASP A 117 9.90 1.70 -8.29
C ASP A 117 9.90 3.26 -8.12
N ASP A 118 11.02 3.94 -8.41
CA ASP A 118 11.21 5.37 -8.14
C ASP A 118 11.16 6.28 -9.38
N ASP A 119 11.14 5.76 -10.62
CA ASP A 119 11.08 6.60 -11.83
C ASP A 119 9.72 6.47 -12.55
N ASP A 120 8.74 7.19 -12.01
CA ASP A 120 7.36 7.32 -12.48
C ASP A 120 7.24 8.26 -13.70
N GLU A 121 8.20 8.24 -14.64
CA GLU A 121 8.18 9.05 -15.87
C GLU A 121 8.81 8.29 -17.06
N CYS A 122 8.00 8.11 -18.12
CA CYS A 122 8.29 7.41 -19.37
C CYS A 122 8.33 5.87 -19.32
N GLY A 123 7.28 5.24 -19.86
CA GLY A 123 7.25 3.82 -20.22
C GLY A 123 8.14 3.47 -21.42
N GLU A 124 9.40 3.91 -21.40
CA GLU A 124 10.41 3.33 -22.28
C GLU A 124 10.92 2.04 -21.63
N GLU A 125 10.89 0.93 -22.38
CA GLU A 125 11.60 -0.29 -22.01
C GLU A 125 13.09 0.05 -21.88
N LYS A 126 13.52 0.36 -20.65
CA LYS A 126 14.92 0.63 -20.34
C LYS A 126 15.71 -0.64 -20.68
N LEU A 127 16.75 -0.52 -21.49
CA LEU A 127 17.64 -1.64 -21.74
C LEU A 127 18.28 -2.08 -20.41
N PRO A 128 18.38 -3.39 -20.13
CA PRO A 128 18.90 -3.88 -18.87
C PRO A 128 20.32 -3.36 -18.60
N SER A 129 20.51 -2.82 -17.41
CA SER A 129 21.80 -2.32 -16.94
C SER A 129 22.78 -3.48 -16.73
N CYS A 130 24.09 -3.23 -16.77
CA CYS A 130 25.10 -4.25 -16.40
C CYS A 130 24.83 -4.86 -15.01
N PHE A 131 24.26 -4.08 -14.10
CA PHE A 131 23.84 -4.55 -12.79
C PHE A 131 22.68 -5.55 -12.87
N ASP A 132 21.72 -5.34 -13.77
CA ASP A 132 20.58 -6.25 -14.00
C ASP A 132 21.05 -7.60 -14.55
N TYR A 133 22.05 -7.58 -15.44
CA TYR A 133 22.67 -8.83 -15.92
C TYR A 133 23.38 -9.59 -14.81
N VAL A 134 24.11 -8.90 -13.93
CA VAL A 134 24.76 -9.53 -12.77
C VAL A 134 23.71 -10.10 -11.80
N MET A 135 22.68 -9.33 -11.49
CA MET A 135 21.58 -9.77 -10.64
C MET A 135 20.81 -10.94 -11.25
N HIS A 136 20.56 -10.92 -12.56
CA HIS A 136 19.95 -12.04 -13.27
C HIS A 136 20.83 -13.28 -13.17
N PHE A 137 22.14 -13.19 -13.43
CA PHE A 137 23.05 -14.34 -13.30
C PHE A 137 23.06 -14.95 -11.90
N LEU A 138 23.02 -14.12 -10.85
CA LEU A 138 22.99 -14.59 -9.46
C LEU A 138 21.64 -15.20 -9.07
N THR A 139 20.54 -14.77 -9.69
CA THR A 139 19.18 -15.18 -9.32
C THR A 139 18.55 -16.18 -10.27
N VAL A 140 19.12 -16.41 -11.47
CA VAL A 140 18.53 -17.28 -12.51
C VAL A 140 18.31 -18.70 -12.00
N PHE A 141 19.24 -19.23 -11.19
CA PHE A 141 19.08 -20.53 -10.55
C PHE A 141 17.80 -20.58 -9.72
N TRP A 142 17.57 -19.56 -8.88
CA TRP A 142 16.38 -19.46 -8.04
C TRP A 142 15.11 -19.16 -8.85
N LYS A 143 15.18 -18.32 -9.89
CA LYS A 143 14.05 -18.02 -10.77
C LYS A 143 13.57 -19.26 -11.52
N VAL A 144 14.49 -20.03 -12.09
CA VAL A 144 14.17 -21.29 -12.79
C VAL A 144 13.61 -22.31 -11.81
N LEU A 145 14.19 -22.39 -10.62
CA LEU A 145 13.69 -23.26 -9.56
C LEU A 145 12.23 -22.92 -9.21
N PHE A 146 11.91 -21.63 -9.00
CA PHE A 146 10.53 -21.19 -8.72
C PHE A 146 9.58 -21.29 -9.91
N ALA A 147 10.06 -21.29 -11.15
CA ALA A 147 9.24 -21.53 -12.35
C ALA A 147 8.63 -22.95 -12.40
N PHE A 148 9.12 -23.91 -11.59
CA PHE A 148 8.47 -25.21 -11.43
C PHE A 148 7.15 -25.15 -10.65
N VAL A 149 6.86 -24.04 -9.96
CA VAL A 149 5.55 -23.82 -9.36
C VAL A 149 4.52 -23.59 -10.47
N PRO A 150 3.39 -24.31 -10.49
CA PRO A 150 2.39 -24.15 -11.53
C PRO A 150 1.74 -22.76 -11.47
N PRO A 151 1.28 -22.20 -12.61
CA PRO A 151 0.57 -20.92 -12.65
C PRO A 151 -0.68 -20.90 -11.77
N THR A 152 -1.03 -19.71 -11.28
CA THR A 152 -2.20 -19.46 -10.42
C THR A 152 -3.53 -19.77 -11.10
N ASP A 153 -3.57 -19.78 -12.43
CA ASP A 153 -4.74 -20.21 -13.21
C ASP A 153 -5.08 -21.70 -13.04
N TYR A 154 -4.11 -22.55 -12.70
CA TYR A 154 -4.34 -23.97 -12.57
C TYR A 154 -5.13 -24.25 -11.29
N TRP A 155 -6.30 -24.89 -11.44
CA TRP A 155 -7.15 -25.33 -10.32
C TRP A 155 -7.53 -24.19 -9.36
N ASN A 156 -7.87 -23.01 -9.88
CA ASN A 156 -8.21 -21.83 -9.08
C ASN A 156 -7.13 -21.49 -8.03
N GLY A 157 -5.85 -21.66 -8.40
CA GLY A 157 -4.71 -21.37 -7.53
C GLY A 157 -4.34 -22.45 -6.52
N TRP A 158 -5.16 -23.50 -6.34
CA TRP A 158 -4.86 -24.57 -5.37
C TRP A 158 -3.61 -25.37 -5.74
N ALA A 159 -3.38 -25.61 -7.04
CA ALA A 159 -2.18 -26.30 -7.50
C ALA A 159 -0.92 -25.48 -7.18
N CYS A 160 -0.95 -24.18 -7.47
CA CYS A 160 0.13 -23.24 -7.13
C CYS A 160 0.39 -23.26 -5.63
N PHE A 161 -0.65 -23.06 -4.82
CA PHE A 161 -0.55 -23.03 -3.36
C PHE A 161 0.11 -24.29 -2.77
N VAL A 162 -0.38 -25.48 -3.13
CA VAL A 162 0.15 -26.75 -2.58
C VAL A 162 1.58 -27.00 -3.03
N VAL A 163 1.90 -26.79 -4.31
CA VAL A 163 3.25 -27.01 -4.84
C VAL A 163 4.24 -26.01 -4.25
N SER A 164 3.86 -24.73 -4.11
CA SER A 164 4.68 -23.72 -3.45
C SER A 164 4.99 -24.09 -2.01
N ILE A 165 4.00 -24.52 -1.23
CA ILE A 165 4.22 -24.93 0.17
C ILE A 165 5.19 -26.12 0.25
N LEU A 166 4.99 -27.15 -0.57
CA LEU A 166 5.88 -28.31 -0.59
C LEU A 166 7.30 -27.92 -0.98
N MET A 167 7.44 -27.08 -2.00
CA MET A 167 8.73 -26.62 -2.50
C MET A 167 9.47 -25.75 -1.47
N ILE A 168 8.78 -24.80 -0.84
CA ILE A 168 9.33 -23.99 0.26
C ILE A 168 9.75 -24.90 1.41
N GLY A 169 8.89 -25.85 1.81
CA GLY A 169 9.21 -26.81 2.87
C GLY A 169 10.49 -27.63 2.59
N LEU A 170 10.64 -28.15 1.37
CA LEU A 170 11.85 -28.88 0.95
C LEU A 170 13.09 -27.98 0.93
N LEU A 171 12.96 -26.77 0.39
CA LEU A 171 14.07 -25.81 0.36
C LEU A 171 14.50 -25.38 1.75
N THR A 172 13.55 -25.10 2.64
CA THR A 172 13.84 -24.74 4.04
C THR A 172 14.54 -25.89 4.77
N ALA A 173 14.13 -27.13 4.55
CA ALA A 173 14.82 -28.29 5.13
C ALA A 173 16.27 -28.39 4.63
N PHE A 174 16.48 -28.27 3.32
CA PHE A 174 17.82 -28.31 2.72
C PHE A 174 18.71 -27.16 3.21
N ILE A 175 18.19 -25.94 3.27
CA ILE A 175 18.92 -24.77 3.78
C ILE A 175 19.25 -24.94 5.26
N GLY A 176 18.35 -25.51 6.06
CA GLY A 176 18.58 -25.82 7.47
C GLY A 176 19.76 -26.78 7.66
N ASP A 177 19.78 -27.87 6.88
CA ASP A 177 20.88 -28.84 6.92
C ASP A 177 22.20 -28.21 6.48
N LEU A 178 22.20 -27.43 5.40
CA LEU A 178 23.39 -26.72 4.94
C LEU A 178 23.90 -25.72 5.98
N ALA A 179 22.99 -24.98 6.63
CA ALA A 179 23.35 -24.03 7.67
C ALA A 179 24.01 -24.74 8.86
N SER A 180 23.48 -25.89 9.30
CA SER A 180 24.08 -26.69 10.37
C SER A 180 25.48 -27.21 9.99
N HIS A 181 25.64 -27.80 8.80
CA HIS A 181 26.95 -28.27 8.33
C HIS A 181 27.96 -27.14 8.21
N PHE A 182 27.55 -25.99 7.66
CA PHE A 182 28.38 -24.79 7.58
C PHE A 182 28.79 -24.30 8.97
N GLY A 183 27.84 -24.24 9.90
CA GLY A 183 28.10 -23.93 11.31
C GLY A 183 29.16 -24.84 11.92
N CYS A 184 29.04 -26.16 11.73
CA CYS A 184 30.04 -27.14 12.17
C CYS A 184 31.42 -26.89 11.56
N THR A 185 31.52 -26.57 10.26
CA THR A 185 32.83 -26.31 9.60
C THR A 185 33.54 -25.06 10.13
N ILE A 186 32.79 -24.07 10.58
CA ILE A 186 33.33 -22.82 11.16
C ILE A 186 33.57 -22.94 12.66
N GLY A 187 33.07 -24.01 13.30
CA GLY A 187 33.14 -24.18 14.77
C GLY A 187 32.06 -23.38 15.52
N LEU A 188 30.94 -23.07 14.85
CA LEU A 188 29.79 -22.45 15.49
C LEU A 188 28.92 -23.50 16.20
N LYS A 189 28.47 -23.18 17.42
CA LYS A 189 27.49 -24.01 18.13
C LYS A 189 26.15 -23.97 17.41
N ASP A 190 25.44 -25.09 17.37
CA ASP A 190 24.14 -25.21 16.68
C ASP A 190 23.13 -24.15 17.12
N SER A 191 23.09 -23.82 18.41
CA SER A 191 22.22 -22.76 18.94
C SER A 191 22.54 -21.38 18.35
N VAL A 192 23.82 -21.05 18.17
CA VAL A 192 24.26 -19.78 17.58
C VAL A 192 23.99 -19.77 16.08
N THR A 193 24.26 -20.87 15.39
CA THR A 193 23.95 -21.04 13.97
C THR A 193 22.46 -20.86 13.71
N ALA A 194 21.60 -21.44 14.54
CA ALA A 194 20.14 -21.30 14.42
C ALA A 194 19.68 -19.85 14.63
N VAL A 195 20.16 -19.17 15.67
CA VAL A 195 19.78 -17.78 15.97
C VAL A 195 20.27 -16.79 14.92
N VAL A 196 21.42 -17.04 14.29
CA VAL A 196 22.02 -16.09 13.34
C VAL A 196 21.62 -16.37 11.90
N PHE A 197 21.75 -17.61 11.42
CA PHE A 197 21.54 -17.92 10.00
C PHE A 197 20.09 -18.32 9.71
N VAL A 198 19.54 -19.25 10.50
CA VAL A 198 18.20 -19.81 10.23
C VAL A 198 17.11 -18.79 10.57
N ALA A 199 17.19 -18.15 11.74
CA ALA A 199 16.20 -17.15 12.15
C ALA A 199 16.24 -15.88 11.29
N LEU A 200 17.43 -15.42 10.87
CA LEU A 200 17.56 -14.28 9.96
C LEU A 200 17.02 -14.63 8.57
N GLY A 201 17.36 -15.80 8.04
CA GLY A 201 16.94 -16.25 6.72
C GLY A 201 15.43 -16.36 6.53
N THR A 202 14.68 -16.60 7.62
CA THR A 202 13.21 -16.62 7.63
C THR A 202 12.60 -15.25 7.94
N SER A 203 13.14 -14.54 8.93
CA SER A 203 12.54 -13.29 9.43
C SER A 203 12.79 -12.08 8.52
N VAL A 204 13.90 -12.04 7.76
CA VAL A 204 14.20 -10.92 6.86
C VAL A 204 13.21 -10.84 5.69
N PRO A 205 12.94 -11.93 4.93
CA PRO A 205 11.88 -11.94 3.94
C PRO A 205 10.51 -11.55 4.51
N ASP A 206 10.13 -12.11 5.66
CA ASP A 206 8.88 -11.75 6.35
C ASP A 206 8.80 -10.27 6.70
N THR A 207 9.91 -9.68 7.12
CA THR A 207 10.01 -8.24 7.40
C THR A 207 9.79 -7.41 6.14
N PHE A 208 10.40 -7.81 5.02
CA PHE A 208 10.20 -7.12 3.74
C PHE A 208 8.75 -7.25 3.25
N ALA A 209 8.16 -8.44 3.30
CA ALA A 209 6.75 -8.65 2.95
C ALA A 209 5.82 -7.80 3.83
N SER A 210 6.07 -7.76 5.15
CA SER A 210 5.31 -6.94 6.10
C SER A 210 5.47 -5.44 5.85
N LYS A 211 6.67 -4.98 5.48
CA LYS A 211 6.95 -3.59 5.10
C LYS A 211 6.17 -3.23 3.84
N VAL A 212 6.25 -4.05 2.80
CA VAL A 212 5.55 -3.82 1.52
C VAL A 212 4.04 -3.76 1.76
N ALA A 213 3.49 -4.71 2.51
CA ALA A 213 2.07 -4.71 2.90
C ALA A 213 1.68 -3.43 3.67
N ALA A 214 2.52 -2.97 4.61
CA ALA A 214 2.25 -1.75 5.37
C ALA A 214 2.34 -0.47 4.53
N THR A 215 3.17 -0.45 3.50
CA THR A 215 3.29 0.73 2.60
C THR A 215 2.19 0.78 1.55
N GLN A 216 1.63 -0.37 1.16
CA GLN A 216 0.62 -0.48 0.12
C GLN A 216 -0.81 -0.41 0.67
N ASP A 217 -1.02 -0.76 1.94
CA ASP A 217 -2.31 -0.73 2.62
C ASP A 217 -2.46 0.53 3.49
N GLN A 218 -3.56 1.25 3.34
CA GLN A 218 -3.85 2.48 4.10
C GLN A 218 -3.93 2.22 5.61
N TYR A 219 -4.40 1.03 6.02
CA TYR A 219 -4.57 0.67 7.43
C TYR A 219 -3.49 -0.30 7.93
N ALA A 220 -2.62 -0.78 7.04
CA ALA A 220 -1.59 -1.78 7.33
C ALA A 220 -2.13 -3.07 7.99
N ASP A 221 -3.41 -3.39 7.81
CA ASP A 221 -4.06 -4.57 8.39
C ASP A 221 -3.42 -5.85 7.85
N ALA A 222 -3.07 -5.86 6.56
CA ALA A 222 -2.35 -6.97 5.92
C ALA A 222 -0.98 -7.22 6.57
N SER A 223 -0.28 -6.16 7.01
CA SER A 223 1.01 -6.27 7.68
C SER A 223 0.87 -6.92 9.06
N ILE A 224 -0.16 -6.53 9.83
CA ILE A 224 -0.47 -7.12 11.14
C ILE A 224 -0.80 -8.61 11.00
N GLY A 225 -1.61 -8.95 9.98
CA GLY A 225 -1.94 -10.33 9.66
C GLY A 225 -0.71 -11.17 9.35
N ASN A 226 0.21 -10.66 8.54
CA ASN A 226 1.44 -11.34 8.19
C ASN A 226 2.34 -11.59 9.41
N VAL A 227 2.65 -10.52 10.17
CA VAL A 227 3.55 -10.61 11.35
C VAL A 227 2.97 -11.50 12.45
N THR A 228 1.67 -11.41 12.71
CA THR A 228 1.03 -12.21 13.75
C THR A 228 0.86 -13.65 13.30
N GLY A 229 0.49 -13.87 12.03
CA GLY A 229 0.30 -15.18 11.43
C GLY A 229 1.59 -15.99 11.37
N SER A 230 2.69 -15.41 10.88
CA SER A 230 3.96 -16.13 10.76
C SER A 230 4.51 -16.55 12.13
N ASN A 231 4.45 -15.67 13.13
CA ASN A 231 4.85 -16.00 14.50
C ASN A 231 3.95 -17.06 15.16
N ALA A 232 2.63 -16.98 14.94
CA ALA A 232 1.71 -18.00 15.45
C ALA A 232 2.00 -19.38 14.83
N VAL A 233 2.25 -19.44 13.52
CA VAL A 233 2.63 -20.68 12.83
C VAL A 233 3.96 -21.22 13.39
N ASN A 234 4.98 -20.39 13.58
CA ASN A 234 6.27 -20.84 14.13
C ASN A 234 6.13 -21.45 15.53
N VAL A 235 5.34 -20.83 16.40
CA VAL A 235 5.16 -21.31 17.79
C VAL A 235 4.23 -22.52 17.84
N PHE A 236 3.03 -22.43 17.26
CA PHE A 236 2.01 -23.48 17.39
C PHE A 236 2.26 -24.66 16.45
N LEU A 237 2.58 -24.39 15.18
CA LEU A 237 2.82 -25.45 14.20
C LEU A 237 4.28 -25.90 14.22
N GLY A 238 5.24 -24.98 14.25
CA GLY A 238 6.66 -25.31 14.27
C GLY A 238 7.05 -26.08 15.54
N ILE A 239 6.95 -25.44 16.71
CA ILE A 239 7.32 -26.07 17.99
C ILE A 239 6.20 -26.99 18.50
N GLY A 240 4.95 -26.52 18.50
CA GLY A 240 3.84 -27.23 19.14
C GLY A 240 3.52 -28.59 18.50
N VAL A 241 3.46 -28.68 17.17
CA VAL A 241 3.19 -29.97 16.49
C VAL A 241 4.38 -30.91 16.64
N ALA A 242 5.61 -30.43 16.46
CA ALA A 242 6.82 -31.25 16.62
C ALA A 242 6.92 -31.85 18.03
N TRP A 243 6.67 -31.03 19.06
CA TRP A 243 6.65 -31.48 20.46
C TRP A 243 5.52 -32.48 20.71
N SER A 244 4.32 -32.24 20.16
CA SER A 244 3.18 -33.15 20.30
C SER A 244 3.44 -34.52 19.67
N ILE A 245 4.03 -34.55 18.46
CA ILE A 245 4.40 -35.79 17.79
C ILE A 245 5.43 -36.57 18.63
N ALA A 246 6.48 -35.89 19.12
CA ALA A 246 7.50 -36.52 19.96
C ALA A 246 6.92 -37.06 21.27
N ALA A 247 6.08 -36.28 21.95
CA ALA A 247 5.44 -36.69 23.19
C ALA A 247 4.53 -37.92 23.01
N ILE A 248 3.74 -37.96 21.94
CA ILE A 248 2.87 -39.11 21.61
C ILE A 248 3.73 -40.34 21.31
N TYR A 249 4.81 -40.19 20.55
CA TYR A 249 5.71 -41.29 20.21
C TYR A 249 6.37 -41.91 21.46
N HIS A 250 6.91 -41.08 22.36
CA HIS A 250 7.50 -41.58 23.61
C HIS A 250 6.44 -42.22 24.51
N ALA A 251 5.25 -41.62 24.62
CA ALA A 251 4.14 -42.20 25.39
C ALA A 251 3.71 -43.57 24.85
N ALA A 252 3.69 -43.75 23.52
CA ALA A 252 3.39 -45.03 22.88
C ALA A 252 4.44 -46.12 23.19
N ASN A 253 5.70 -45.72 23.41
CA ASN A 253 6.79 -46.60 23.81
C ASN A 253 6.91 -46.78 25.34
N GLY A 254 6.02 -46.17 26.13
CA GLY A 254 6.06 -46.24 27.59
C GLY A 254 7.13 -45.37 28.24
N GLU A 255 7.69 -44.42 27.50
CA GLU A 255 8.71 -43.46 27.97
C GLU A 255 8.10 -42.09 28.26
N VAL A 256 8.72 -41.34 29.17
CA VAL A 256 8.36 -39.94 29.44
C VAL A 256 9.25 -39.04 28.60
N PHE A 257 8.63 -38.16 27.80
CA PHE A 257 9.37 -37.19 26.99
C PHE A 257 9.84 -36.00 27.86
N TYR A 258 11.13 -36.00 28.22
CA TYR A 258 11.74 -34.90 28.98
C TYR A 258 12.64 -34.05 28.06
N VAL A 259 12.36 -32.75 27.98
CA VAL A 259 13.14 -31.79 27.19
C VAL A 259 13.82 -30.81 28.14
N SER A 260 15.16 -30.77 28.10
CA SER A 260 15.93 -29.78 28.85
C SER A 260 15.81 -28.40 28.18
N PRO A 261 15.48 -27.33 28.91
CA PRO A 261 15.36 -25.99 28.34
C PRO A 261 16.70 -25.39 27.87
N GLY A 262 17.84 -25.90 28.36
CA GLY A 262 19.17 -25.45 27.92
C GLY A 262 19.34 -23.93 27.99
N THR A 263 19.91 -23.36 26.93
CA THR A 263 20.16 -21.91 26.77
C THR A 263 18.89 -21.10 26.43
N LEU A 264 17.76 -21.78 26.19
CA LEU A 264 16.52 -21.16 25.71
C LEU A 264 15.95 -20.19 26.75
N ALA A 265 16.00 -20.55 28.04
CA ALA A 265 15.47 -19.72 29.12
C ALA A 265 16.16 -18.34 29.17
N PHE A 266 17.48 -18.33 29.04
CA PHE A 266 18.28 -17.11 28.96
C PHE A 266 17.91 -16.27 27.74
N SER A 267 17.91 -16.87 26.54
CA SER A 267 17.58 -16.16 25.30
C SER A 267 16.16 -15.59 25.29
N VAL A 268 15.16 -16.35 25.76
CA VAL A 268 13.76 -15.87 25.85
C VAL A 268 13.64 -14.71 26.82
N THR A 269 14.30 -14.79 27.97
CA THR A 269 14.27 -13.70 28.96
C THR A 269 14.90 -12.43 28.40
N LEU A 270 16.07 -12.56 27.76
CA LEU A 270 16.76 -11.43 27.14
C LEU A 270 15.92 -10.80 26.03
N PHE A 271 15.34 -11.62 25.15
CA PHE A 271 14.44 -11.17 24.09
C PHE A 271 13.23 -10.42 24.68
N THR A 272 12.63 -10.93 25.74
CA THR A 272 11.48 -10.32 26.40
C THR A 272 11.82 -8.93 26.96
N ILE A 273 12.97 -8.77 27.60
CA ILE A 273 13.45 -7.47 28.09
C ILE A 273 13.59 -6.47 26.94
N PHE A 274 14.23 -6.88 25.84
CA PHE A 274 14.43 -6.01 24.68
C PHE A 274 13.11 -5.71 23.95
N ALA A 275 12.18 -6.65 23.93
CA ALA A 275 10.83 -6.44 23.41
C ALA A 275 10.08 -5.37 24.23
N PHE A 276 10.16 -5.40 25.56
CA PHE A 276 9.55 -4.36 26.41
C PHE A 276 10.17 -2.98 26.16
N ILE A 277 11.50 -2.90 26.00
CA ILE A 277 12.17 -1.65 25.63
C ILE A 277 11.66 -1.17 24.26
N SER A 278 11.56 -2.07 23.29
CA SER A 278 11.11 -1.75 21.93
C SER A 278 9.66 -1.25 21.91
N VAL A 279 8.75 -1.94 22.62
CA VAL A 279 7.36 -1.51 22.79
C VAL A 279 7.30 -0.16 23.49
N GLY A 280 8.07 0.05 24.57
CA GLY A 280 8.13 1.34 25.26
C GLY A 280 8.57 2.49 24.34
N VAL A 281 9.57 2.25 23.49
CA VAL A 281 10.03 3.21 22.47
C VAL A 281 8.95 3.49 21.43
N LEU A 282 8.25 2.46 20.94
CA LEU A 282 7.14 2.63 19.98
C LEU A 282 5.97 3.42 20.59
N LEU A 283 5.58 3.10 21.83
CA LEU A 283 4.55 3.84 22.56
C LEU A 283 4.96 5.30 22.80
N TYR A 284 6.24 5.56 23.08
CA TYR A 284 6.76 6.91 23.18
C TYR A 284 6.69 7.65 21.84
N ARG A 285 7.07 7.01 20.72
CA ARG A 285 6.95 7.60 19.37
C ARG A 285 5.52 7.88 18.94
N ARG A 286 4.55 7.15 19.49
CA ARG A 286 3.13 7.33 19.20
C ARG A 286 2.56 8.65 19.74
N ARG A 287 3.30 9.37 20.59
CA ARG A 287 2.86 10.68 21.08
C ARG A 287 2.60 11.65 19.92
N PRO A 288 1.52 12.44 19.99
CA PRO A 288 1.11 13.33 18.90
C PRO A 288 2.17 14.39 18.56
N GLU A 289 3.04 14.74 19.51
CA GLU A 289 4.17 15.65 19.32
C GLU A 289 5.22 15.11 18.34
N ILE A 290 5.36 13.78 18.23
CA ILE A 290 6.36 13.12 17.36
C ILE A 290 5.71 12.63 16.06
N GLY A 291 4.44 12.20 16.10
CA GLY A 291 3.70 11.74 14.92
C GLY A 291 4.25 10.45 14.30
N GLY A 292 4.64 9.47 15.13
CA GLY A 292 5.41 8.29 14.72
C GLY A 292 4.62 7.06 14.25
N GLU A 293 3.32 7.12 13.97
CA GLU A 293 2.49 5.93 13.72
C GLU A 293 2.87 5.14 12.44
N LEU A 294 3.27 5.83 11.35
CA LEU A 294 3.71 5.21 10.09
C LEU A 294 5.01 5.85 9.59
N GLY A 295 6.11 5.55 10.28
CA GLY A 295 7.45 6.02 9.89
C GLY A 295 7.82 7.39 10.47
N GLY A 296 6.90 8.34 10.56
CA GLY A 296 7.11 9.64 11.21
C GLY A 296 8.31 10.44 10.66
N PRO A 297 8.83 11.42 11.43
CA PRO A 297 9.97 12.24 11.01
C PRO A 297 11.23 11.40 10.72
N ARG A 298 11.98 11.74 9.66
CA ARG A 298 13.17 10.98 9.21
C ARG A 298 14.19 10.73 10.33
N THR A 299 14.46 11.75 11.15
CA THR A 299 15.42 11.64 12.26
C THR A 299 14.95 10.65 13.32
N ALA A 300 13.69 10.75 13.75
CA ALA A 300 13.12 9.83 14.74
C ALA A 300 13.09 8.40 14.20
N LYS A 301 12.72 8.22 12.93
CA LYS A 301 12.74 6.92 12.24
C LYS A 301 14.13 6.29 12.27
N LEU A 302 15.15 7.05 11.87
CA LEU A 302 16.53 6.57 11.79
C LEU A 302 17.03 6.17 13.18
N LEU A 303 16.87 7.04 14.17
CA LEU A 303 17.30 6.77 15.55
C LEU A 303 16.65 5.51 16.12
N THR A 304 15.34 5.33 15.94
CA THR A 304 14.66 4.15 16.47
C THR A 304 14.99 2.88 15.71
N THR A 305 15.22 2.97 14.39
CA THR A 305 15.67 1.82 13.59
C THR A 305 17.07 1.40 14.03
N SER A 306 17.99 2.35 14.20
CA SER A 306 19.34 2.09 14.70
C SER A 306 19.32 1.46 16.10
N LEU A 307 18.44 1.93 16.99
CA LEU A 307 18.26 1.33 18.31
C LEU A 307 17.79 -0.13 18.23
N PHE A 308 16.80 -0.46 17.38
CA PHE A 308 16.30 -1.82 17.26
C PHE A 308 17.33 -2.77 16.63
N VAL A 309 18.07 -2.30 15.63
CA VAL A 309 19.20 -3.06 15.06
C VAL A 309 20.27 -3.31 16.13
N LEU A 310 20.60 -2.30 16.94
CA LEU A 310 21.55 -2.45 18.05
C LEU A 310 21.06 -3.46 19.09
N LEU A 311 19.80 -3.40 19.52
CA LEU A 311 19.22 -4.35 20.45
C LEU A 311 19.25 -5.78 19.91
N TRP A 312 18.99 -5.97 18.62
CA TRP A 312 19.10 -7.25 17.95
C TRP A 312 20.54 -7.79 17.91
N LEU A 313 21.52 -6.93 17.58
CA LEU A 313 22.93 -7.31 17.63
C LEU A 313 23.39 -7.67 19.05
N LEU A 314 22.94 -6.92 20.06
CA LEU A 314 23.20 -7.23 21.47
C LEU A 314 22.56 -8.57 21.87
N TYR A 315 21.35 -8.86 21.39
CA TYR A 315 20.67 -10.13 21.66
C TYR A 315 21.49 -11.31 21.12
N ILE A 316 21.98 -11.21 19.87
CA ILE A 316 22.85 -12.22 19.26
C ILE A 316 24.14 -12.35 20.07
N LEU A 317 24.78 -11.23 20.42
CA LEU A 317 26.03 -11.22 21.16
C LEU A 317 25.89 -11.93 22.51
N PHE A 318 24.93 -11.54 23.34
CA PHE A 318 24.74 -12.12 24.67
C PHE A 318 24.27 -13.58 24.61
N SER A 319 23.37 -13.92 23.69
CA SER A 319 22.96 -15.31 23.49
C SER A 319 24.13 -16.19 23.04
N SER A 320 25.04 -15.65 22.22
CA SER A 320 26.25 -16.36 21.80
C SER A 320 27.23 -16.51 22.96
N LEU A 321 27.47 -15.45 23.75
CA LEU A 321 28.37 -15.51 24.91
C LEU A 321 27.91 -16.52 25.96
N GLU A 322 26.61 -16.61 26.21
CA GLU A 322 26.03 -17.63 27.08
C GLU A 322 26.17 -19.02 26.46
N ALA A 323 25.87 -19.17 25.15
CA ALA A 323 26.03 -20.44 24.46
C ALA A 323 27.48 -20.95 24.52
N TYR A 324 28.50 -20.08 24.46
CA TYR A 324 29.91 -20.42 24.61
C TYR A 324 30.41 -20.50 26.07
N CYS A 325 29.50 -20.44 27.05
CA CYS A 325 29.79 -20.51 28.48
C CYS A 325 30.70 -19.38 29.00
N HIS A 326 30.78 -18.25 28.30
CA HIS A 326 31.48 -17.06 28.79
C HIS A 326 30.66 -16.31 29.84
N ILE A 327 29.33 -16.38 29.73
CA ILE A 327 28.38 -15.87 30.71
C ILE A 327 27.59 -17.07 31.26
N LYS A 328 27.37 -17.11 32.56
CA LYS A 328 26.44 -18.08 33.15
C LYS A 328 25.00 -17.63 32.88
N GLY A 329 24.28 -18.43 32.10
CA GLY A 329 22.82 -18.40 32.08
C GLY A 329 22.23 -18.85 33.41
N PHE A 330 20.92 -18.68 33.53
CA PHE A 330 20.12 -19.12 34.67
C PHE A 330 19.00 -20.05 34.19
#